data_AF-A0A948VC30-F1
#
_entry.id   AF-A0A948VC30-F1
#
_cell.length_a   1.000
_cell.length_b   1.000
_cell.length_c   1.000
_cell.angle_alpha   90.00
_cell.angle_beta   90.00
_cell.angle_gamma   90.00
#
_symmetry.space_group_name_H-M   'P 1'
#
loop_
_entity.id
_entity.type
_entity.pdbx_description
1 polymer ?
#
loop_
_entity_poly.entity_id
_entity_poly.type
_entity_poly.pdbx_seq_one_letter_code
_entity_poly.pdbx_strand_id
1 'polypeptide(L)'
;MLSREFIRIVTPKVKVLNIIWGAFLAACIIYVFIAWILFGQAGAAGVTGSDEPAPNSMLTLALTGAAILSLGASFVVERIMLSPSRLESAVHESHSHQTHNSPRERNGFIPNPGDFQSYSELPDNEKRLADLFPVYQTTHIIIWALREAVVVMGLVLTIMQGRFQAILPFAVLGLAALLLKAPRPVSFFERQGRELRNLG
;
A
#
# COMPACT_ATOMS: atom_id res chain seq x y z
N MET A 1 -23.73 7.35 11.64
CA MET A 1 -22.44 8.06 11.74
C MET A 1 -21.50 7.26 12.65
N LEU A 2 -20.18 7.40 12.50
CA LEU A 2 -19.19 6.82 13.43
C LEU A 2 -19.08 7.69 14.69
N SER A 3 -18.86 7.10 15.86
CA SER A 3 -18.70 7.84 17.11
C SER A 3 -17.44 8.70 17.11
N ARG A 4 -17.45 9.78 17.92
CA ARG A 4 -16.27 10.64 18.09
C ARG A 4 -15.10 9.87 18.70
N GLU A 5 -15.37 8.94 19.61
CA GLU A 5 -14.34 8.09 20.23
C GLU A 5 -13.70 7.15 19.21
N PHE A 6 -14.49 6.55 18.31
CA PHE A 6 -13.94 5.74 17.22
C PHE A 6 -13.01 6.55 16.32
N ILE A 7 -13.45 7.75 15.92
CA ILE A 7 -12.62 8.65 15.11
C ILE A 7 -11.32 9.00 15.85
N ARG A 8 -11.41 9.27 17.16
CA ARG A 8 -10.25 9.60 18.00
C ARG A 8 -9.24 8.45 18.06
N ILE A 9 -9.70 7.20 18.20
CA ILE A 9 -8.85 5.99 18.24
C ILE A 9 -8.22 5.71 16.87
N VAL A 10 -8.96 5.90 15.77
CA VAL A 10 -8.50 5.57 14.42
C VAL A 10 -7.59 6.64 13.85
N THR A 11 -7.82 7.92 14.14
CA THR A 11 -7.04 9.07 13.64
C THR A 11 -5.51 8.88 13.71
N PRO A 12 -4.90 8.52 14.86
CA PRO A 12 -3.45 8.33 14.93
C PRO A 12 -2.98 7.21 13.98
N LYS A 13 -3.74 6.12 13.86
CA LYS A 13 -3.41 5.02 12.94
C LYS A 13 -3.51 5.45 11.47
N VAL A 14 -4.49 6.30 11.13
CA VAL A 14 -4.60 6.91 9.80
C VAL A 14 -3.39 7.78 9.48
N LYS A 15 -2.92 8.59 10.45
CA LYS A 15 -1.71 9.41 10.26
C LYS A 15 -0.50 8.55 9.95
N VAL A 16 -0.30 7.45 10.71
CA VAL A 16 0.79 6.49 10.45
C VAL A 16 0.67 5.91 9.04
N LEU A 17 -0.54 5.48 8.65
CA LEU A 17 -0.78 4.93 7.32
C LEU A 17 -0.48 5.95 6.20
N ASN A 18 -0.84 7.22 6.39
CA ASN A 18 -0.54 8.29 5.44
C ASN A 18 0.97 8.57 5.35
N ILE A 19 1.70 8.50 6.46
CA ILE A 19 3.16 8.65 6.48
C ILE A 19 3.82 7.51 5.69
N ILE A 20 3.38 6.27 5.92
CA ILE A 20 3.88 5.09 5.19
C ILE A 20 3.62 5.25 3.68
N TRP A 21 2.39 5.63 3.30
CA TRP A 21 2.05 5.93 1.90
C TRP A 21 2.96 7.02 1.31
N GLY A 22 3.18 8.11 2.05
CA GLY A 22 4.06 9.20 1.64
C GLY A 22 5.50 8.73 1.44
N ALA A 23 6.00 7.79 2.26
CA ALA A 23 7.31 7.20 2.11
C ALA A 23 7.44 6.39 0.81
N PHE A 24 6.45 5.55 0.47
CA PHE A 24 6.42 4.82 -0.82
C PHE A 24 6.40 5.79 -2.01
N LEU A 25 5.59 6.85 -1.93
CA LEU A 25 5.53 7.87 -2.98
C LEU A 25 6.87 8.60 -3.14
N ALA A 26 7.48 9.02 -2.04
CA ALA A 26 8.79 9.68 -2.04
C ALA A 26 9.88 8.77 -2.60
N ALA A 27 9.90 7.48 -2.25
CA ALA A 27 10.84 6.50 -2.78
C ALA A 27 10.76 6.41 -4.32
N CYS A 28 9.55 6.33 -4.87
CA CYS A 28 9.36 6.33 -6.33
C CYS A 28 9.89 7.59 -7.01
N ILE A 29 9.68 8.76 -6.41
CA ILE A 29 10.24 10.03 -6.92
C ILE A 29 11.77 10.02 -6.86
N ILE A 30 12.34 9.53 -5.76
CA ILE A 30 13.79 9.40 -5.59
C ILE A 30 14.38 8.48 -6.66
N TYR A 31 13.76 7.33 -6.97
CA TYR A 31 14.23 6.44 -8.03
C TYR A 31 14.29 7.13 -9.40
N VAL A 32 13.26 7.89 -9.76
CA VAL A 32 13.23 8.67 -11.00
C VAL A 32 14.30 9.76 -11.00
N PHE A 33 14.49 10.44 -9.87
CA PHE A 33 15.49 11.49 -9.73
C PHE A 33 16.92 10.93 -9.84
N ILE A 34 17.20 9.80 -9.21
CA ILE A 34 18.49 9.09 -9.32
C ILE A 34 18.74 8.68 -10.78
N ALA A 35 17.75 8.08 -11.45
CA ALA A 35 17.85 7.72 -12.86
C ALA A 35 18.14 8.94 -13.75
N TRP A 36 17.51 10.08 -13.46
CA TRP A 36 17.72 11.32 -14.20
C TRP A 36 19.14 11.89 -14.00
N ILE A 37 19.67 11.89 -12.77
CA ILE A 37 21.05 12.33 -12.52
C ILE A 37 22.05 11.43 -13.25
N LEU A 38 21.90 10.11 -13.12
CA LEU A 38 22.87 9.15 -13.66
C LEU A 38 22.85 9.06 -15.19
N PHE A 39 21.66 9.06 -15.80
CA PHE A 39 21.49 8.76 -17.23
C PHE A 39 20.85 9.90 -18.03
N GLY A 40 20.16 10.82 -17.36
CA GLY A 40 19.53 11.98 -18.01
C GLY A 40 20.51 13.13 -18.29
N GLN A 41 21.49 13.34 -17.42
CA GLN A 41 22.51 14.38 -17.62
C GLN A 41 23.64 13.93 -18.56
N ALA A 42 24.06 12.66 -18.48
CA ALA A 42 25.10 12.09 -19.33
C ALA A 42 24.71 12.06 -20.82
N GLY A 43 23.42 11.86 -21.13
CA GLY A 43 22.91 11.88 -22.51
C GLY A 43 22.94 13.24 -23.20
N ALA A 44 23.14 14.34 -22.47
CA ALA A 44 23.31 15.68 -23.05
C ALA A 44 24.75 15.97 -23.50
N ALA A 45 25.72 15.19 -23.01
CA ALA A 45 27.15 15.34 -23.30
C ALA A 45 27.64 14.14 -24.14
N GLY A 46 27.18 14.06 -25.39
CA GLY A 46 27.87 13.37 -26.48
C GLY A 46 28.45 11.98 -26.21
N VAL A 47 27.62 10.94 -26.32
CA VAL A 47 28.11 9.60 -26.71
C VAL A 47 27.19 9.05 -27.79
N THR A 48 27.34 9.59 -29.01
CA THR A 48 26.98 8.89 -30.25
C THR A 48 28.05 7.84 -30.53
N GLY A 49 28.12 6.81 -29.69
CA GLY A 49 28.92 5.61 -29.92
C GLY A 49 28.00 4.51 -30.41
N SER A 50 27.96 4.29 -31.72
CA SER A 50 27.06 3.37 -32.44
C SER A 50 27.27 1.88 -32.17
N ASP A 51 27.98 1.50 -31.10
CA ASP A 51 28.37 0.12 -30.77
C ASP A 51 27.90 -0.31 -29.37
N GLU A 52 26.84 0.31 -28.82
CA GLU A 52 26.22 -0.27 -27.63
C GLU A 52 25.53 -1.59 -28.00
N PRO A 53 25.86 -2.71 -27.32
CA PRO A 53 25.20 -3.99 -27.55
C PRO A 53 23.71 -3.79 -27.35
N ALA A 54 22.93 -4.14 -28.38
CA ALA A 54 21.48 -4.01 -28.36
C ALA A 54 20.94 -4.62 -27.05
N PRO A 55 20.07 -3.90 -26.32
CA PRO A 55 19.61 -4.35 -25.02
C PRO A 55 19.00 -5.75 -25.15
N ASN A 56 19.41 -6.66 -24.27
CA ASN A 56 18.93 -8.05 -24.25
C ASN A 56 17.39 -8.06 -24.24
N SER A 57 16.80 -8.32 -25.41
CA SER A 57 15.36 -8.17 -25.65
C SER A 57 14.53 -9.07 -24.74
N MET A 58 15.06 -10.26 -24.43
CA MET A 58 14.44 -11.22 -23.51
C MET A 58 14.33 -10.67 -22.08
N LEU A 59 15.35 -9.96 -21.58
CA LEU A 59 15.33 -9.42 -20.23
C LEU A 59 14.44 -8.19 -20.12
N THR A 60 14.46 -7.33 -21.14
CA THR A 60 13.53 -6.19 -21.22
C THR A 60 12.08 -6.68 -21.21
N LEU A 61 11.79 -7.73 -21.98
CA LEU A 61 10.48 -8.38 -22.00
C LEU A 61 10.12 -8.98 -20.63
N ALA A 62 11.07 -9.66 -19.97
CA ALA A 62 10.84 -10.27 -18.66
C ALA A 62 10.54 -9.22 -17.58
N LEU A 63 11.31 -8.13 -17.51
CA LEU A 63 11.08 -7.03 -16.56
C LEU A 63 9.76 -6.31 -16.83
N THR A 64 9.43 -6.09 -18.10
CA THR A 64 8.15 -5.48 -18.49
C THR A 64 6.97 -6.39 -18.10
N GLY A 65 7.09 -7.69 -18.39
CA GLY A 65 6.10 -8.69 -17.99
C GLY A 65 5.93 -8.76 -16.46
N ALA A 66 7.03 -8.77 -15.72
CA ALA A 66 7.02 -8.76 -14.25
C ALA A 66 6.36 -7.50 -13.69
N ALA A 67 6.61 -6.32 -14.28
CA ALA A 67 5.97 -5.08 -13.87
C ALA A 67 4.44 -5.11 -14.12
N ILE A 68 4.01 -5.61 -15.28
CA ILE A 68 2.58 -5.78 -15.59
C ILE A 68 1.93 -6.76 -14.61
N LEU A 69 2.59 -7.89 -14.34
CA LEU A 69 2.11 -8.88 -13.38
C LEU A 69 2.04 -8.32 -11.97
N SER A 70 3.04 -7.54 -11.53
CA SER A 70 3.02 -6.87 -10.22
C SER A 70 1.87 -5.88 -10.10
N LEU A 71 1.64 -5.08 -11.15
CA LEU A 71 0.52 -4.16 -11.19
C LEU A 71 -0.82 -4.90 -11.15
N GLY A 72 -0.98 -5.95 -11.96
CA GLY A 72 -2.17 -6.82 -11.97
C GLY A 72 -2.41 -7.50 -10.61
N ALA A 73 -1.35 -8.03 -10.01
CA ALA A 73 -1.38 -8.63 -8.68
C ALA A 73 -1.85 -7.62 -7.62
N SER A 74 -1.48 -6.34 -7.74
CA SER A 74 -1.94 -5.31 -6.81
C SER A 74 -3.48 -5.17 -6.81
N PHE A 75 -4.13 -5.30 -7.96
CA PHE A 75 -5.60 -5.28 -8.06
C PHE A 75 -6.23 -6.58 -7.54
N VAL A 76 -5.58 -7.72 -7.80
CA VAL A 76 -6.06 -9.03 -7.32
C VAL A 76 -5.97 -9.11 -5.79
N VAL A 77 -4.85 -8.69 -5.21
CA VAL A 77 -4.66 -8.61 -3.76
C VAL A 77 -5.72 -7.74 -3.13
N GLU A 78 -5.98 -6.56 -3.69
CA GLU A 78 -7.04 -5.68 -3.22
C GLU A 78 -8.40 -6.39 -3.20
N ARG A 79 -8.76 -7.04 -4.30
CA ARG A 79 -10.05 -7.73 -4.44
C ARG A 79 -10.18 -8.92 -3.50
N ILE A 80 -9.12 -9.69 -3.29
CA ILE A 80 -9.14 -10.89 -2.45
C ILE A 80 -9.13 -10.50 -0.96
N MET A 81 -8.20 -9.63 -0.57
CA MET A 81 -7.99 -9.26 0.85
C MET A 81 -9.10 -8.36 1.38
N LEU A 82 -9.64 -7.46 0.57
CA LEU A 82 -10.76 -6.58 0.95
C LEU A 82 -12.11 -7.14 0.50
N SER A 83 -12.21 -8.45 0.21
CA SER A 83 -13.48 -9.08 -0.11
C SER A 83 -14.42 -9.06 1.11
N PRO A 84 -15.73 -8.82 0.95
CA PRO A 84 -16.69 -8.79 2.05
C PRO A 84 -16.66 -10.05 2.91
N SER A 85 -16.50 -11.23 2.29
CA SER A 85 -16.42 -12.51 3.00
C SER A 85 -15.20 -12.64 3.90
N ARG A 86 -14.04 -12.12 3.49
CA ARG A 86 -12.82 -12.10 4.31
C ARG A 86 -12.93 -11.11 5.46
N LEU A 87 -13.52 -9.94 5.20
CA LEU A 87 -13.79 -8.94 6.23
C LEU A 87 -14.77 -9.48 7.28
N GLU A 88 -15.84 -10.14 6.85
CA GLU A 88 -16.81 -10.79 7.73
C GLU A 88 -16.17 -11.92 8.55
N SER A 89 -15.36 -12.77 7.91
CA SER A 89 -14.61 -13.84 8.60
C SER A 89 -13.65 -13.26 9.65
N ALA A 90 -12.91 -12.19 9.32
CA ALA A 90 -12.00 -11.52 10.23
C ALA A 90 -12.75 -10.89 11.41
N VAL A 91 -13.94 -10.32 11.17
CA VAL A 91 -14.81 -9.79 12.23
C VAL A 91 -15.28 -10.90 13.17
N HIS A 92 -15.69 -12.05 12.64
CA HIS A 92 -16.13 -13.18 13.47
C HIS A 92 -14.98 -13.81 14.28
N GLU A 93 -13.80 -13.98 13.68
CA GLU A 93 -12.62 -14.56 14.33
C GLU A 93 -12.05 -13.65 15.42
N SER A 94 -12.15 -12.32 15.26
CA SER A 94 -11.73 -11.36 16.28
C SER A 94 -12.56 -11.49 17.57
N HIS A 95 -13.84 -11.82 17.44
CA HIS A 95 -14.75 -11.90 18.57
C HIS A 95 -14.58 -13.19 19.40
N SER A 96 -14.24 -14.30 18.75
CA SER A 96 -13.98 -15.58 19.43
C SER A 96 -12.67 -15.60 20.22
N HIS A 97 -11.72 -14.71 19.91
CA HIS A 97 -10.44 -14.62 20.62
C HIS A 97 -10.44 -13.67 21.83
N GLN A 98 -11.31 -12.67 21.87
CA GLN A 98 -11.44 -11.76 23.03
C GLN A 98 -12.00 -12.47 24.28
N THR A 99 -12.76 -13.54 24.13
CA THR A 99 -13.34 -14.30 25.24
C THR A 99 -12.34 -15.20 25.97
N HIS A 100 -11.15 -15.45 25.42
CA HIS A 100 -10.23 -16.42 26.02
C HIS A 100 -8.79 -15.93 26.28
N ASN A 101 -8.31 -14.87 25.62
CA ASN A 101 -6.93 -14.43 25.77
C ASN A 101 -6.84 -12.94 26.14
N SER A 102 -6.18 -12.69 27.27
CA SER A 102 -5.87 -11.36 27.77
C SER A 102 -5.03 -10.57 26.74
N PRO A 103 -5.26 -9.25 26.62
CA PRO A 103 -4.80 -8.42 25.50
C PRO A 103 -3.28 -8.14 25.44
N ARG A 104 -2.45 -8.93 26.10
CA ARG A 104 -1.06 -8.55 26.39
C ARG A 104 -0.04 -8.92 25.31
N GLU A 105 -0.36 -9.79 24.36
CA GLU A 105 0.70 -10.43 23.56
C GLU A 105 0.58 -10.38 22.03
N ARG A 106 -0.54 -9.97 21.43
CA ARG A 106 -0.71 -10.33 20.00
C ARG A 106 0.04 -9.46 18.99
N ASN A 107 0.63 -8.34 19.37
CA ASN A 107 1.58 -7.56 18.58
C ASN A 107 2.24 -6.59 19.55
N GLY A 108 3.56 -6.45 19.59
CA GLY A 108 4.32 -5.59 20.54
C GLY A 108 4.01 -4.08 20.54
N PHE A 109 2.86 -3.68 20.04
CA PHE A 109 2.24 -2.38 20.29
C PHE A 109 1.71 -2.37 21.72
N ILE A 110 2.48 -1.80 22.66
CA ILE A 110 1.97 -1.46 23.99
C ILE A 110 0.92 -0.36 23.76
N PRO A 111 -0.38 -0.65 23.89
CA PRO A 111 -1.38 0.38 23.79
C PRO A 111 -1.17 1.34 24.96
N ASN A 112 -1.31 2.64 24.73
CA ASN A 112 -1.37 3.56 25.85
C ASN A 112 -2.52 3.11 26.77
N PRO A 113 -2.34 3.10 28.10
CA PRO A 113 -3.38 2.63 29.01
C PRO A 113 -4.73 3.36 28.84
N GLY A 114 -4.72 4.62 28.36
CA GLY A 114 -5.94 5.37 28.03
C GLY A 114 -6.66 4.90 26.76
N ASP A 115 -5.97 4.28 25.81
CA ASP A 115 -6.58 3.75 24.58
C ASP A 115 -7.42 2.50 24.88
N PHE A 116 -7.03 1.73 25.91
CA PHE A 116 -7.75 0.53 26.33
C PHE A 116 -9.12 0.84 26.92
N GLN A 117 -9.19 1.87 27.76
CA GLN A 117 -10.44 2.30 28.37
C GLN A 117 -11.40 2.87 27.31
N SER A 118 -10.88 3.74 26.44
CA SER A 118 -11.65 4.31 25.31
C SER A 118 -12.16 3.22 24.35
N TYR A 119 -11.38 2.15 24.13
CA TYR A 119 -11.79 1.02 23.31
C TYR A 119 -12.95 0.23 23.93
N SER A 120 -12.92 0.03 25.25
CA SER A 120 -13.97 -0.71 25.96
C SER A 120 -15.34 -0.02 25.93
N GLU A 121 -15.34 1.31 25.84
CA GLU A 121 -16.53 2.16 25.76
C GLU A 121 -17.16 2.20 24.36
N LEU A 122 -16.46 1.69 23.33
CA LEU A 122 -17.01 1.64 21.97
C LEU A 122 -18.19 0.66 21.87
N PRO A 123 -19.22 1.02 21.09
CA PRO A 123 -20.23 0.06 20.61
C PRO A 123 -19.60 -1.16 19.92
N ASP A 124 -20.22 -2.33 20.05
CA ASP A 124 -19.65 -3.59 19.52
C ASP A 124 -19.40 -3.59 18.01
N ASN A 125 -20.24 -2.89 17.24
CA ASN A 125 -20.04 -2.70 15.81
C ASN A 125 -18.78 -1.86 15.51
N GLU A 126 -18.46 -0.87 16.35
CA GLU A 126 -17.27 -0.03 16.20
C GLU A 126 -16.00 -0.74 16.66
N LYS A 127 -16.07 -1.58 17.69
CA LYS A 127 -14.98 -2.50 18.07
C LYS A 127 -14.61 -3.42 16.90
N ARG A 128 -15.62 -4.06 16.30
CA ARG A 128 -15.43 -4.90 15.09
C ARG A 128 -14.78 -4.15 13.94
N LEU A 129 -15.17 -2.89 13.70
CA LEU A 129 -14.56 -2.03 12.68
C LEU A 129 -13.10 -1.70 13.02
N ALA A 130 -12.78 -1.46 14.29
CA ALA A 130 -11.43 -1.15 14.73
C ALA A 130 -10.49 -2.37 14.64
N ASP A 131 -11.02 -3.58 14.86
CA ASP A 131 -10.28 -4.85 14.69
C ASP A 131 -9.93 -5.14 13.22
N LEU A 132 -10.66 -4.57 12.26
CA LEU A 132 -10.34 -4.66 10.83
C LEU A 132 -9.16 -3.78 10.40
N PHE A 133 -8.76 -2.82 11.24
CA PHE A 133 -7.72 -1.85 10.89
C PHE A 133 -6.37 -2.50 10.52
N PRO A 134 -5.82 -3.47 11.28
CA PRO A 134 -4.54 -4.10 10.94
C PRO A 134 -4.56 -4.83 9.60
N VAL A 135 -5.68 -5.50 9.27
CA VAL A 135 -5.87 -6.15 7.96
C VAL A 135 -5.86 -5.10 6.86
N TYR A 136 -6.65 -4.03 7.02
CA TYR A 136 -6.70 -2.91 6.08
C TYR A 136 -5.32 -2.28 5.84
N GLN A 137 -4.57 -2.00 6.92
CA GLN A 137 -3.22 -1.43 6.86
C GLN A 137 -2.27 -2.36 6.12
N THR A 138 -2.23 -3.65 6.49
CA THR A 138 -1.34 -4.64 5.87
C THR A 138 -1.63 -4.80 4.38
N THR A 139 -2.91 -4.87 4.00
CA THR A 139 -3.32 -4.95 2.60
C THR A 139 -2.84 -3.74 1.80
N HIS A 140 -2.98 -2.53 2.34
CA HIS A 140 -2.53 -1.32 1.63
C HIS A 140 -1.00 -1.28 1.48
N ILE A 141 -0.25 -1.69 2.49
CA ILE A 141 1.22 -1.79 2.42
C ILE A 141 1.63 -2.74 1.29
N ILE A 142 1.00 -3.92 1.19
CA ILE A 142 1.28 -4.89 0.12
C ILE A 142 0.96 -4.29 -1.26
N ILE A 143 -0.19 -3.62 -1.40
CA ILE A 143 -0.59 -2.97 -2.66
C ILE A 143 0.41 -1.89 -3.06
N TRP A 144 0.86 -1.05 -2.12
CA TRP A 144 1.84 0.00 -2.40
C TRP A 144 3.21 -0.57 -2.76
N ALA A 145 3.67 -1.62 -2.06
CA ALA A 145 4.91 -2.31 -2.39
C ALA A 145 4.88 -2.91 -3.80
N LEU A 146 3.77 -3.55 -4.20
CA LEU A 146 3.60 -4.09 -5.56
C LEU A 146 3.64 -2.99 -6.64
N ARG A 147 3.15 -1.79 -6.32
CA ARG A 147 3.15 -0.64 -7.24
C ARG A 147 4.49 0.06 -7.29
N GLU A 148 5.19 0.18 -6.15
CA GLU A 148 6.57 0.63 -6.10
C GLU A 148 7.48 -0.29 -6.93
N ALA A 149 7.28 -1.61 -6.84
CA ALA A 149 8.04 -2.58 -7.61
C ALA A 149 7.99 -2.32 -9.12
N VAL A 150 6.89 -1.78 -9.65
CA VAL A 150 6.79 -1.36 -11.07
C VAL A 150 7.85 -0.30 -11.39
N VAL A 151 7.99 0.72 -10.54
CA VAL A 151 8.97 1.81 -10.71
C VAL A 151 10.39 1.26 -10.55
N VAL A 152 10.61 0.36 -9.58
CA VAL A 152 11.90 -0.31 -9.37
C VAL A 152 12.32 -1.11 -10.61
N MET A 153 11.40 -1.86 -11.24
CA MET A 153 11.69 -2.58 -12.49
C MET A 153 12.08 -1.60 -13.62
N GLY A 154 11.44 -0.43 -13.71
CA GLY A 154 11.81 0.63 -14.65
C GLY A 154 13.19 1.24 -14.37
N LEU A 155 13.56 1.38 -13.09
CA LEU A 155 14.89 1.81 -12.68
C LEU A 155 15.96 0.78 -13.07
N VAL A 156 15.72 -0.51 -12.79
CA VAL A 156 16.59 -1.61 -13.21
C VAL A 156 16.77 -1.58 -14.73
N LEU A 157 15.68 -1.44 -15.48
CA LEU A 157 15.73 -1.36 -16.94
C LEU A 157 16.56 -0.17 -17.42
N THR A 158 16.44 0.99 -16.75
CA THR A 158 17.23 2.19 -17.06
C THR A 158 18.72 1.98 -16.83
N ILE A 159 19.10 1.33 -15.72
CA ILE A 159 20.50 1.00 -15.43
C ILE A 159 21.06 0.06 -16.50
N MET A 160 20.27 -0.92 -16.93
CA MET A 160 20.71 -1.90 -17.92
C MET A 160 20.83 -1.34 -19.34
N GLN A 161 19.94 -0.42 -19.71
CA GLN A 161 19.93 0.21 -21.03
C GLN A 161 20.76 1.48 -21.11
N GLY A 162 21.26 1.99 -19.98
CA GLY A 162 21.98 3.26 -19.91
C GLY A 162 21.13 4.49 -20.28
N ARG A 163 19.80 4.36 -20.35
CA ARG A 163 18.90 5.37 -20.93
C ARG A 163 17.77 5.74 -19.98
N PHE A 164 17.72 7.01 -19.58
CA PHE A 164 16.66 7.56 -18.71
C PHE A 164 15.23 7.35 -19.25
N GLN A 165 15.06 7.30 -20.57
CA GLN A 165 13.74 7.12 -21.18
C GLN A 165 13.07 5.79 -20.78
N ALA A 166 13.86 4.78 -20.38
CA ALA A 166 13.36 3.46 -20.04
C ALA A 166 12.51 3.45 -18.75
N ILE A 167 12.79 4.30 -17.76
CA ILE A 167 12.01 4.36 -16.50
C ILE A 167 10.67 5.08 -16.68
N LEU A 168 10.55 6.00 -17.65
CA LEU A 168 9.40 6.90 -17.78
C LEU A 168 8.03 6.18 -17.79
N PRO A 169 7.77 5.16 -18.64
CA PRO A 169 6.47 4.50 -18.65
C PRO A 169 6.16 3.81 -17.31
N PHE A 170 7.17 3.22 -16.66
CA PHE A 170 7.02 2.56 -15.36
C PHE A 170 6.79 3.55 -14.24
N ALA A 171 7.51 4.67 -14.24
CA ALA A 171 7.33 5.76 -13.27
C ALA A 171 5.94 6.37 -13.37
N VAL A 172 5.49 6.71 -14.58
CA VAL A 172 4.15 7.28 -14.81
C VAL A 172 3.08 6.31 -14.32
N LEU A 173 3.15 5.02 -14.71
CA LEU A 173 2.17 4.02 -14.29
C LEU A 173 2.21 3.75 -12.78
N GLY A 174 3.39 3.57 -12.20
CA GLY A 174 3.58 3.29 -10.78
C GLY A 174 3.14 4.46 -9.89
N LEU A 175 3.53 5.69 -10.23
CA LEU A 175 3.11 6.90 -9.51
C LEU A 175 1.61 7.16 -9.66
N ALA A 176 1.06 7.04 -10.87
CA ALA A 176 -0.38 7.20 -11.08
C ALA A 176 -1.16 6.15 -10.28
N ALA A 177 -0.72 4.89 -10.28
CA ALA A 177 -1.33 3.86 -9.47
C ALA A 177 -1.24 4.19 -7.97
N LEU A 178 -0.06 4.57 -7.45
CA LEU A 178 0.10 4.95 -6.03
C LEU A 178 -0.81 6.12 -5.62
N LEU A 179 -0.92 7.15 -6.47
CA LEU A 179 -1.79 8.32 -6.23
C LEU A 179 -3.28 7.95 -6.25
N LEU A 180 -3.71 7.08 -7.18
CA LEU A 180 -5.08 6.59 -7.26
C LEU A 180 -5.52 5.80 -6.01
N LYS A 181 -4.57 5.22 -5.25
CA LYS A 181 -4.83 4.57 -3.96
C LYS A 181 -4.20 5.32 -2.79
N ALA A 182 -4.47 6.61 -2.75
CA ALA A 182 -4.32 7.37 -1.52
C ALA A 182 -5.17 6.71 -0.40
N PRO A 183 -4.62 6.51 0.82
CA PRO A 183 -5.35 5.95 1.95
C PRO A 183 -6.57 6.80 2.30
N ARG A 184 -7.76 6.20 2.28
CA ARG A 184 -9.04 6.86 2.67
C ARG A 184 -9.80 6.04 3.71
N PRO A 185 -9.20 5.76 4.88
CA PRO A 185 -9.75 4.85 5.89
C PRO A 185 -11.12 5.29 6.43
N VAL A 186 -11.35 6.59 6.61
CA VAL A 186 -12.65 7.10 7.10
C VAL A 186 -13.80 6.68 6.18
N SER A 187 -13.64 6.90 4.87
CA SER A 187 -14.65 6.52 3.87
C SER A 187 -14.87 5.01 3.79
N PHE A 188 -13.85 4.21 4.08
CA PHE A 188 -13.94 2.76 4.14
C PHE A 188 -14.76 2.30 5.35
N PHE A 189 -14.44 2.80 6.55
CA PHE A 189 -15.17 2.47 7.77
C PHE A 189 -16.62 2.97 7.75
N GLU A 190 -16.90 4.10 7.12
CA GLU A 190 -18.27 4.59 6.93
C GLU A 190 -19.10 3.72 5.98
N ARG A 191 -18.49 3.09 4.98
CA ARG A 191 -19.17 2.13 4.10
C ARG A 191 -19.46 0.83 4.85
N GLN A 192 -18.44 0.27 5.49
CA GLN A 192 -18.57 -0.98 6.26
C GLN A 192 -19.55 -0.84 7.43
N GLY A 193 -19.52 0.29 8.15
CA GLY A 193 -20.47 0.58 9.22
C GLY A 193 -21.91 0.82 8.74
N ARG A 194 -22.13 1.09 7.45
CA ARG A 194 -23.49 1.10 6.87
C ARG A 194 -23.94 -0.31 6.51
N GLU A 195 -23.07 -1.12 5.92
CA GLU A 195 -23.36 -2.53 5.59
C GLU A 195 -23.71 -3.34 6.83
N LEU A 196 -22.92 -3.21 7.91
CA LEU A 196 -23.20 -3.90 9.18
C LEU A 196 -24.52 -3.50 9.84
N ARG A 197 -24.99 -2.26 9.64
CA ARG A 197 -26.29 -1.81 10.16
C ARG A 197 -27.48 -2.36 9.38
N ASN A 198 -27.29 -2.80 8.15
CA ASN A 198 -28.36 -3.36 7.33
C ASN A 198 -28.53 -4.87 7.55
N LEU A 199 -27.58 -5.52 8.23
CA LEU A 199 -27.54 -6.96 8.46
C LEU A 199 -28.09 -7.40 9.84
N GLY A 200 -28.33 -6.45 10.75
CA GLY A 200 -28.91 -6.69 12.07
C GLY A 200 -30.24 -5.99 12.23
#